data_AF-A0A6V7X936-F1
#
_entry.id   AF-A0A6V7X936-F1
#
_cell.length_a   1.000
_cell.length_b   1.000
_cell.length_c   1.000
_cell.angle_alpha   90.00
_cell.angle_beta   90.00
_cell.angle_gamma   90.00
#
_symmetry.space_group_name_H-M   'P 1'
#
loop_
_entity.id
_entity.type
_entity.pdbx_description
1 polymer ?
#
loop_
_entity_poly.entity_id
_entity_poly.type
_entity_poly.pdbx_seq_one_letter_code
_entity_poly.pdbx_strand_id
1 'polypeptide(L)'
;MMWRTASLYVIGKQLNRSIYFDGNYKCFYEYKEEFRDIFENNYKIFKFMRPKKQHVKIVSFGERCCHYDSPDRLTDESAQLIKIWGNYLQSFKYLRNYKKQIRKFFAFSTQNKLKAYQFAQKLFKSQSIINQEFKICVHTRRGDFVELQQSTNKYFTEKAIIF
;
A
#
# COMPACT_ATOMS: atom_id res chain seq x y z
N MET A 1 0.15 -4.27 2.14
CA MET A 1 0.08 -3.28 3.24
C MET A 1 -0.04 -1.84 2.72
N MET A 2 0.96 -1.30 2.00
CA MET A 2 0.98 0.11 1.53
C MET A 2 -0.31 0.58 0.85
N TRP A 3 -0.87 -0.21 -0.06
CA TRP A 3 -2.06 0.19 -0.81
C TRP A 3 -3.29 0.35 0.10
N ARG A 4 -3.57 -0.65 0.94
CA ARG A 4 -4.67 -0.59 1.93
C ARG A 4 -4.52 0.64 2.82
N THR A 5 -3.31 0.87 3.28
CA THR A 5 -2.92 2.01 4.11
C THR A 5 -3.14 3.36 3.40
N ALA A 6 -2.77 3.46 2.12
CA ALA A 6 -3.00 4.63 1.29
C ALA A 6 -4.50 4.89 1.06
N SER A 7 -5.26 3.84 0.76
CA SER A 7 -6.71 3.93 0.56
C SER A 7 -7.41 4.37 1.85
N LEU A 8 -7.07 3.78 2.99
CA LEU A 8 -7.60 4.21 4.30
C LEU A 8 -7.24 5.68 4.59
N TYR A 9 -6.01 6.11 4.26
CA TYR A 9 -5.60 7.52 4.31
C TYR A 9 -6.56 8.44 3.58
N VAL A 10 -6.85 8.14 2.32
CA VAL A 10 -7.74 8.96 1.52
C VAL A 10 -9.18 8.89 2.02
N ILE A 11 -9.69 7.70 2.34
CA ILE A 11 -11.05 7.51 2.86
C ILE A 11 -11.27 8.36 4.11
N GLY A 12 -10.33 8.32 5.06
CA GLY A 12 -10.38 9.16 6.26
C GLY A 12 -10.37 10.65 5.91
N LYS A 13 -9.51 11.08 4.97
CA LYS A 13 -9.49 12.48 4.52
C LYS A 13 -10.79 12.94 3.89
N GLN A 14 -11.44 12.11 3.06
CA GLN A 14 -12.71 12.44 2.42
C GLN A 14 -13.85 12.54 3.45
N LEU A 15 -13.83 11.68 4.46
CA LEU A 15 -14.82 11.66 5.54
C LEU A 15 -14.50 12.62 6.69
N ASN A 16 -13.46 13.44 6.58
CA ASN A 16 -12.94 14.29 7.66
C ASN A 16 -12.67 13.51 8.97
N ARG A 17 -12.18 12.28 8.86
CA ARG A 17 -11.88 11.36 9.96
C ARG A 17 -10.38 11.10 10.09
N SER A 18 -9.93 10.97 11.33
CA SER A 18 -8.57 10.50 11.64
C SER A 18 -8.48 8.99 11.53
N ILE A 19 -7.30 8.49 11.17
CA ILE A 19 -7.08 7.06 10.91
C ILE A 19 -6.23 6.47 12.01
N TYR A 20 -6.64 5.28 12.43
CA TYR A 20 -5.98 4.53 13.47
C TYR A 20 -5.77 3.10 13.01
N PHE A 21 -4.62 2.53 13.38
CA PHE A 21 -4.45 1.08 13.34
C PHE A 21 -4.99 0.48 14.63
N ASP A 22 -5.83 -0.53 14.45
CA ASP A 22 -6.35 -1.35 15.55
C ASP A 22 -5.19 -2.17 16.12
N GLY A 23 -4.70 -1.73 17.28
CA GLY A 23 -3.58 -2.32 18.00
C GLY A 23 -3.86 -3.70 18.59
N ASN A 24 -5.06 -4.26 18.38
CA ASN A 24 -5.35 -5.66 18.66
C ASN A 24 -4.82 -6.60 17.55
N TYR A 25 -4.44 -6.09 16.38
CA TYR A 25 -3.83 -6.90 15.31
C TYR A 25 -2.31 -6.80 15.35
N LYS A 26 -1.66 -7.95 15.60
CA LYS A 26 -0.20 -8.08 15.72
C LYS A 26 0.56 -7.62 14.47
N CYS A 27 0.03 -7.92 13.29
CA CYS A 27 0.73 -7.71 12.02
C CYS A 27 1.17 -6.26 11.77
N PHE A 28 0.47 -5.25 12.28
CA PHE A 28 0.89 -3.86 12.09
C PHE A 28 1.89 -3.39 13.15
N TYR A 29 1.85 -4.01 14.32
CA TYR A 29 2.74 -3.69 15.43
C TYR A 29 4.16 -4.23 15.17
N GLU A 30 4.24 -5.46 14.64
CA GLU A 30 5.50 -6.15 14.37
C GLU A 30 6.36 -5.42 13.33
N TYR A 31 5.75 -4.86 12.28
CA TYR A 31 6.48 -4.17 11.22
C TYR A 31 6.57 -2.65 11.43
N LYS A 32 6.11 -2.09 12.56
CA LYS A 32 6.04 -0.64 12.75
C LYS A 32 7.40 0.03 12.60
N GLU A 33 8.42 -0.54 13.23
CA GLU A 33 9.78 0.01 13.23
C GLU A 33 10.40 -0.11 11.83
N GLU A 34 10.27 -1.28 11.18
CA GLU A 34 10.70 -1.47 9.79
C GLU A 34 10.01 -0.47 8.83
N PHE A 35 8.71 -0.26 8.99
CA PHE A 35 7.95 0.66 8.15
C PHE A 35 8.41 2.11 8.35
N ARG A 36 8.77 2.49 9.59
CA ARG A 36 9.37 3.80 9.90
C ARG A 36 10.73 3.94 9.22
N ASP A 37 11.56 2.91 9.29
CA ASP A 37 12.92 2.93 8.74
C ASP A 37 12.92 2.97 7.20
N ILE A 38 11.89 2.38 6.58
CA ILE A 38 11.66 2.43 5.13
C ILE A 38 11.06 3.76 4.70
N PHE A 39 10.06 4.28 5.42
CA PHE A 39 9.30 5.47 5.03
C PHE A 39 9.29 6.53 6.14
N GLU A 40 10.30 7.41 6.15
CA GLU A 40 10.48 8.45 7.17
C GLU A 40 9.27 9.38 7.35
N ASN A 41 8.47 9.62 6.30
CA ASN A 41 7.31 10.50 6.37
C ASN A 41 6.04 9.81 6.89
N ASN A 42 6.08 8.48 7.03
CA ASN A 42 4.89 7.67 7.21
C ASN A 42 4.45 7.58 8.68
N TYR A 43 5.43 7.48 9.58
CA TYR A 43 5.19 7.20 11.00
C TYR A 43 4.36 8.27 11.72
N LYS A 44 4.40 9.53 11.26
CA LYS A 44 3.70 10.66 11.89
C LYS A 44 2.18 10.60 11.73
N ILE A 45 1.70 9.89 10.71
CA ILE A 45 0.27 9.86 10.36
C ILE A 45 -0.45 8.72 11.08
N PHE A 46 0.27 7.64 11.39
CA PHE A 46 -0.34 6.44 11.93
C PHE A 46 -0.34 6.42 13.43
N LYS A 47 -1.53 6.66 13.97
CA LYS A 47 -1.82 6.47 15.38
C LYS A 47 -2.27 5.04 15.60
N PHE A 48 -1.79 4.42 16.66
CA PHE A 48 -2.27 3.13 17.11
C PHE A 48 -3.31 3.36 18.20
N MET A 49 -4.39 2.60 18.16
CA MET A 49 -5.43 2.62 19.17
C MET A 49 -5.84 1.19 19.49
N ARG A 50 -6.08 0.87 20.76
CA ARG A 50 -6.75 -0.36 21.17
C ARG A 50 -8.19 -0.01 21.51
N PRO A 51 -9.12 -0.07 20.53
CA PRO A 51 -10.48 0.37 20.78
C PRO A 51 -11.23 -0.64 21.66
N LYS A 52 -12.05 -0.14 22.58
CA LYS A 52 -13.04 -0.97 23.28
C LYS A 52 -14.17 -1.30 22.31
N LYS A 53 -14.60 -2.57 22.25
CA LYS A 53 -15.58 -3.07 21.26
C LYS A 53 -16.86 -2.22 21.18
N GLN A 54 -17.36 -1.76 22.33
CA GLN A 54 -18.59 -0.98 22.44
C GLN A 54 -18.59 0.39 21.72
N HIS A 55 -17.42 0.90 21.31
CA HIS A 55 -17.30 2.19 20.61
C HIS A 55 -16.98 2.03 19.11
N VAL A 56 -16.98 0.80 18.60
CA VAL A 56 -16.59 0.49 17.23
C VAL A 56 -17.79 -0.03 16.45
N LYS A 57 -18.17 0.70 15.40
CA LYS A 57 -19.05 0.17 14.37
C LYS A 57 -18.23 -0.53 13.30
N ILE A 58 -18.51 -1.80 13.06
CA ILE A 58 -17.89 -2.56 11.97
C ILE A 58 -18.76 -2.37 10.73
N VAL A 59 -18.14 -1.94 9.64
CA VAL A 59 -18.84 -1.71 8.38
C VAL A 59 -18.12 -2.52 7.30
N SER A 60 -18.88 -3.35 6.58
CA SER A 60 -18.34 -3.99 5.38
C SER A 60 -17.95 -2.91 4.36
N PHE A 61 -16.84 -3.02 3.65
CA PHE A 61 -16.42 -2.03 2.64
C PHE A 61 -15.35 -2.62 1.72
N GLY A 62 -15.44 -2.42 0.41
CA GLY A 62 -14.47 -2.99 -0.53
C GLY A 62 -14.46 -4.53 -0.52
N GLU A 63 -15.65 -5.12 -0.67
CA GLU A 63 -15.90 -6.57 -0.60
C GLU A 63 -15.37 -7.34 -1.81
N ARG A 64 -15.17 -6.67 -2.95
CA ARG A 64 -14.72 -7.28 -4.21
C ARG A 64 -13.37 -6.72 -4.63
N CYS A 65 -12.50 -7.56 -5.21
CA CYS A 65 -11.22 -7.07 -5.74
C CYS A 65 -11.46 -5.90 -6.67
N CYS A 66 -10.59 -4.90 -6.53
CA CYS A 66 -10.36 -3.94 -7.59
C CYS A 66 -11.58 -3.02 -7.88
N HIS A 67 -12.67 -3.18 -7.12
CA HIS A 67 -13.88 -2.38 -7.18
C HIS A 67 -13.73 -1.11 -6.32
N TYR A 68 -14.31 -0.01 -6.80
CA TYR A 68 -14.33 1.23 -6.05
C TYR A 68 -15.63 1.30 -5.26
N ASP A 69 -15.49 1.34 -3.95
CA ASP A 69 -16.58 1.53 -3.00
C ASP A 69 -16.51 2.99 -2.53
N SER A 70 -17.57 3.77 -2.76
CA SER A 70 -17.49 5.21 -2.48
C SER A 70 -17.47 5.47 -0.97
N PRO A 71 -16.51 6.24 -0.45
CA PRO A 71 -16.51 6.64 0.96
C PRO A 71 -17.76 7.40 1.38
N ASP A 72 -18.42 8.10 0.46
CA ASP A 72 -19.59 8.94 0.73
C ASP A 72 -20.72 8.18 1.44
N ARG A 73 -20.82 6.86 1.25
CA ARG A 73 -21.78 5.99 1.96
C ARG A 73 -21.59 5.95 3.49
N LEU A 74 -20.46 6.45 3.99
CA LEU A 74 -20.11 6.52 5.41
C LEU A 74 -20.20 7.96 5.96
N THR A 75 -20.69 8.92 5.17
CA THR A 75 -20.75 10.34 5.57
C THR A 75 -21.69 10.55 6.75
N ASP A 76 -22.86 9.89 6.72
CA ASP A 76 -23.89 10.00 7.76
C ASP A 76 -23.63 9.07 8.95
N GLU A 77 -22.51 8.36 8.95
CA GLU A 77 -22.15 7.49 10.06
C GLU A 77 -21.76 8.33 11.28
N SER A 78 -22.50 8.21 12.38
CA SER A 78 -22.24 8.95 13.63
C SER A 78 -21.33 8.20 14.61
N ALA A 79 -20.99 6.93 14.34
CA ALA A 79 -20.09 6.17 15.21
C ALA A 79 -18.75 6.89 15.43
N GLN A 80 -18.31 6.91 16.70
CA GLN A 80 -17.03 7.48 17.10
C GLN A 80 -15.87 6.80 16.37
N LEU A 81 -15.90 5.47 16.27
CA LEU A 81 -14.92 4.67 15.56
C LEU A 81 -15.62 3.79 14.52
N ILE A 82 -15.12 3.85 13.28
CA ILE A 82 -15.56 2.98 12.19
C ILE A 82 -14.42 2.03 11.87
N LYS A 83 -14.69 0.73 11.94
CA LYS A 83 -13.77 -0.32 11.52
C LYS A 83 -14.24 -0.87 10.18
N ILE A 84 -13.44 -0.60 9.15
CA ILE A 84 -13.67 -1.14 7.81
C ILE A 84 -13.30 -2.62 7.78
N TRP A 85 -14.32 -3.45 7.59
CA TRP A 85 -14.18 -4.88 7.30
C TRP A 85 -14.18 -5.09 5.78
N GLY A 86 -13.02 -5.40 5.24
CA GLY A 86 -12.82 -5.44 3.80
C GLY A 86 -11.43 -5.88 3.44
N ASN A 87 -11.29 -6.69 2.39
CA ASN A 87 -10.00 -7.21 1.96
C ASN A 87 -9.43 -6.46 0.76
N TYR A 88 -10.27 -5.71 0.04
CA TYR A 88 -9.96 -5.26 -1.32
C TYR A 88 -10.06 -3.76 -1.53
N LEU A 89 -9.42 -2.97 -0.65
CA LEU A 89 -9.25 -1.52 -0.83
C LEU A 89 -8.25 -1.17 -1.95
N GLN A 90 -8.30 -1.87 -3.09
CA GLN A 90 -7.27 -1.90 -4.13
C GLN A 90 -7.57 -1.00 -5.34
N SER A 91 -8.73 -0.34 -5.39
CA SER A 91 -9.05 0.54 -6.52
C SER A 91 -8.13 1.77 -6.58
N PHE A 92 -7.58 2.06 -7.76
CA PHE A 92 -6.79 3.28 -7.98
C PHE A 92 -7.60 4.57 -7.83
N LYS A 93 -8.94 4.47 -7.91
CA LYS A 93 -9.85 5.62 -7.82
C LYS A 93 -9.75 6.33 -6.46
N TYR A 94 -9.46 5.62 -5.38
CA TYR A 94 -9.17 6.24 -4.08
C TYR A 94 -7.99 7.22 -4.17
N LEU A 95 -6.95 6.89 -4.95
CA LEU A 95 -5.70 7.64 -4.93
C LEU A 95 -5.65 8.76 -5.99
N ARG A 96 -6.66 8.86 -6.87
CA ARG A 96 -6.62 9.70 -8.08
C ARG A 96 -6.23 11.15 -7.79
N ASN A 97 -6.84 11.75 -6.77
CA ASN A 97 -6.62 13.16 -6.40
C ASN A 97 -5.52 13.35 -5.36
N TYR A 98 -5.02 12.27 -4.77
CA TYR A 98 -4.05 12.31 -3.66
C TYR A 98 -2.67 11.78 -4.05
N LYS A 99 -2.42 11.49 -5.34
CA LYS A 99 -1.16 10.88 -5.82
C LYS A 99 0.10 11.57 -5.28
N LYS A 100 0.19 12.91 -5.38
CA LYS A 100 1.37 13.67 -4.90
C LYS A 100 1.58 13.48 -3.39
N GLN A 101 0.51 13.53 -2.62
CA GLN A 101 0.55 13.36 -1.18
C GLN A 101 0.95 11.93 -0.79
N ILE A 102 0.34 10.93 -1.44
CA ILE A 102 0.67 9.51 -1.23
C ILE A 102 2.13 9.21 -1.61
N ARG A 103 2.67 9.82 -2.67
CA ARG A 103 4.09 9.69 -3.03
C ARG A 103 5.01 10.29 -1.98
N LYS A 104 4.67 11.46 -1.43
CA LYS A 104 5.43 12.06 -0.31
C LYS A 104 5.36 11.16 0.93
N PHE A 105 4.21 10.55 1.14
CA PHE A 105 3.93 9.70 2.28
C PHE A 105 4.72 8.38 2.29
N PHE A 106 4.85 7.75 1.13
CA PHE A 106 5.70 6.56 0.92
C PHE A 106 7.04 6.92 0.29
N ALA A 107 7.57 8.11 0.60
CA ALA A 107 8.92 8.46 0.19
C ALA A 107 9.92 7.61 0.99
N PHE A 108 10.78 6.89 0.29
CA PHE A 108 11.84 6.10 0.91
C PHE A 108 12.78 6.99 1.74
N SER A 109 13.26 6.43 2.84
CA SER A 109 14.31 7.01 3.67
C SER A 109 15.58 7.25 2.88
N THR A 110 16.40 8.19 3.33
CA THR A 110 17.67 8.52 2.66
C THR A 110 18.57 7.29 2.57
N GLN A 111 18.62 6.50 3.64
CA GLN A 111 19.40 5.26 3.69
C GLN A 111 18.88 4.22 2.68
N ASN A 112 17.57 4.01 2.57
CA ASN A 112 17.01 3.05 1.61
C ASN A 112 17.17 3.50 0.16
N LYS A 113 17.09 4.81 -0.11
CA LYS A 113 17.43 5.36 -1.44
C LYS A 113 18.89 5.06 -1.82
N LEU A 114 19.82 5.27 -0.88
CA LEU A 114 21.24 4.99 -1.11
C LEU A 114 21.48 3.49 -1.38
N LYS A 115 20.90 2.61 -0.55
CA LYS A 115 20.98 1.16 -0.76
C LYS A 115 20.42 0.76 -2.13
N ALA A 116 19.23 1.24 -2.48
CA ALA A 116 18.60 0.95 -3.78
C ALA A 116 19.48 1.44 -4.95
N TYR A 117 20.09 2.61 -4.82
CA TYR A 117 21.02 3.15 -5.82
C TYR A 117 22.27 2.27 -5.97
N GLN A 118 22.88 1.84 -4.87
CA GLN A 118 24.04 0.91 -4.90
C GLN A 118 23.68 -0.43 -5.54
N PHE A 119 22.50 -0.98 -5.23
CA PHE A 119 22.02 -2.20 -5.88
C PHE A 119 21.79 -1.99 -7.37
N ALA A 120 21.17 -0.87 -7.76
CA ALA A 120 20.98 -0.53 -9.16
C ALA A 120 22.32 -0.44 -9.91
N GLN A 121 23.33 0.20 -9.33
CA GLN A 121 24.67 0.28 -9.92
C GLN A 121 25.30 -1.10 -10.17
N LYS A 122 25.14 -2.03 -9.22
CA LYS A 122 25.63 -3.41 -9.36
C LYS A 122 24.87 -4.17 -10.44
N LEU A 123 23.53 -4.06 -10.44
CA LEU A 123 22.66 -4.81 -11.33
C LEU A 123 22.82 -4.37 -12.79
N PHE A 124 22.89 -3.05 -13.01
CA PHE A 124 22.89 -2.50 -14.34
C PHE A 124 24.31 -2.19 -14.86
N LYS A 125 25.35 -2.24 -14.03
CA LYS A 125 26.67 -1.63 -14.28
C LYS A 125 26.54 -0.10 -14.33
N SER A 126 27.51 0.62 -13.75
CA SER A 126 27.47 2.10 -13.62
C SER A 126 27.25 2.81 -14.96
N GLN A 127 27.86 2.31 -16.03
CA GLN A 127 27.78 2.91 -17.36
C GLN A 127 26.37 2.87 -17.98
N SER A 128 25.57 1.81 -17.79
CA SER A 128 24.22 1.74 -18.37
C SER A 128 23.19 2.61 -17.63
N ILE A 129 23.45 2.95 -16.35
CA ILE A 129 22.64 3.94 -15.63
C ILE A 129 22.86 5.33 -16.21
N ILE A 130 24.09 5.61 -16.66
CA ILE A 130 24.51 6.88 -17.23
C ILE A 130 24.07 6.97 -18.72
N ASN A 131 24.13 5.86 -19.47
CA ASN A 131 23.93 5.83 -20.92
C ASN A 131 22.47 5.83 -21.42
N GLN A 132 21.46 6.11 -20.55
CA GLN A 132 20.04 6.14 -20.94
C GLN A 132 19.55 4.88 -21.68
N GLU A 133 20.13 3.71 -21.40
CA GLU A 133 19.69 2.46 -22.01
C GLU A 133 18.24 2.14 -21.57
N PHE A 134 17.42 1.66 -22.52
CA PHE A 134 16.06 1.23 -22.23
C PHE A 134 16.08 -0.02 -21.34
N LYS A 135 15.37 0.05 -20.22
CA LYS A 135 15.29 -1.05 -19.25
C LYS A 135 13.87 -1.60 -19.20
N ILE A 136 13.72 -2.88 -19.52
CA ILE A 136 12.46 -3.60 -19.34
C ILE A 136 12.54 -4.34 -18.00
N CYS A 137 11.75 -3.90 -17.03
CA CYS A 137 11.65 -4.54 -15.72
C CYS A 137 10.39 -5.42 -15.66
N VAL A 138 10.57 -6.73 -15.57
CA VAL A 138 9.46 -7.69 -15.50
C VAL A 138 9.27 -8.18 -14.06
N HIS A 139 8.06 -8.05 -13.53
CA HIS A 139 7.69 -8.56 -12.20
C HIS A 139 6.63 -9.65 -12.35
N THR A 140 6.98 -10.88 -11.96
CA THR A 140 6.05 -12.02 -11.92
C THR A 140 5.69 -12.41 -10.51
N ARG A 141 4.40 -12.59 -10.24
CA ARG A 141 3.93 -13.19 -8.99
C ARG A 141 3.55 -14.65 -9.25
N ARG A 142 4.32 -15.57 -8.67
CA ARG A 142 4.07 -17.01 -8.74
C ARG A 142 3.87 -17.59 -7.36
N GLY A 143 4.91 -18.07 -6.69
CA GLY A 143 4.90 -18.52 -5.28
C GLY A 143 3.54 -19.03 -4.77
N ASP A 144 3.08 -18.43 -3.68
CA ASP A 144 1.78 -18.63 -3.02
C ASP A 144 0.55 -18.42 -3.94
N PHE A 145 0.69 -17.68 -5.03
CA PHE A 145 -0.41 -17.41 -5.96
C PHE A 145 -0.68 -18.57 -6.92
N VAL A 146 0.24 -19.54 -7.05
CA VAL A 146 -0.01 -20.75 -7.83
C VAL A 146 -1.11 -21.58 -7.17
N GLU A 147 -1.02 -21.76 -5.85
CA GLU A 147 -2.01 -22.49 -5.05
C GLU A 147 -3.38 -21.79 -5.08
N LEU A 148 -3.38 -20.45 -5.10
CA LEU A 148 -4.59 -19.63 -5.18
C LEU A 148 -5.15 -19.49 -6.62
N GLN A 149 -4.55 -20.14 -7.62
CA GLN A 149 -4.90 -20.01 -9.04
C GLN A 149 -4.93 -18.56 -9.55
N GLN A 150 -4.08 -17.71 -8.98
CA GLN A 150 -3.95 -16.28 -9.29
C GLN A 150 -2.56 -15.92 -9.85
N SER A 151 -1.71 -16.92 -10.11
CA SER A 151 -0.35 -16.70 -10.58
C SER A 151 -0.29 -16.10 -11.98
N THR A 152 0.74 -15.30 -12.25
CA THR A 152 1.01 -14.76 -13.59
C THR A 152 1.31 -15.89 -14.58
N ASN A 153 0.78 -15.79 -15.80
CA ASN A 153 1.07 -16.75 -16.86
C ASN A 153 2.57 -16.74 -17.22
N LYS A 154 3.21 -17.90 -17.08
CA LYS A 154 4.64 -18.12 -17.38
C LYS A 154 4.98 -17.73 -18.82
N TYR A 155 4.19 -18.22 -19.77
CA TYR A 155 4.46 -18.10 -21.20
C TYR A 155 4.37 -16.66 -21.70
N PHE A 156 3.47 -15.87 -21.13
CA PHE A 156 3.42 -14.43 -21.38
C PHE A 156 4.70 -13.74 -20.91
N THR A 157 5.19 -14.11 -19.74
CA THR A 157 6.34 -13.46 -19.12
C THR A 157 7.64 -13.81 -19.82
N GLU A 158 7.88 -15.09 -20.13
CA GLU A 158 9.13 -15.53 -20.77
C GLU A 158 9.33 -14.85 -22.13
N LYS A 159 8.25 -14.68 -22.90
CA LYS A 159 8.28 -13.95 -24.17
C LYS A 159 8.57 -12.46 -24.03
N ALA A 160 8.34 -11.85 -22.87
CA ALA A 160 8.64 -10.44 -22.63
C ALA A 160 10.10 -10.18 -22.25
N ILE A 161 10.86 -11.23 -21.91
CA ILE A 161 12.27 -11.14 -21.48
C ILE A 161 13.22 -11.48 -22.63
N ILE A 162 12.79 -12.32 -23.57
CA ILE A 162 13.57 -12.71 -24.76
C ILE A 162 13.30 -11.66 -25.85
N PHE A 163 14.09 -10.59 -25.84
CA PHE A 163 14.26 -9.67 -26.98
C PHE A 163 15.58 -9.97 -27.68
#